data_AF-A0AA40Y4R6-F1
#
_entry.id   AF-A0AA40Y4R6-F1
#
_cell.length_a   1.000
_cell.length_b   1.000
_cell.length_c   1.000
_cell.angle_alpha   90.00
_cell.angle_beta   90.00
_cell.angle_gamma   90.00
#
_symmetry.space_group_name_H-M   'P 1'
#
loop_
_entity.id
_entity.type
_entity.pdbx_description
1 polymer ?
#
loop_
_entity_poly.entity_id
_entity_poly.type
_entity_poly.pdbx_seq_one_letter_code
_entity_poly.pdbx_strand_id
1 'polypeptide(L)'
;MAARSWQYASPLVLLMPDEVLSEIAPAVAWWMEATSRSGANRENLLLTLAGRVLALPIPLSSGMTRNGEPIDNPVSEAINHPIGHATRALLNLWFKRAPNDGDLLPPELKAAFSAICDVEVDRFRHGRVLLASRLIALYRVDRAWTEATLLPLFDWSNPVEAKAAWEGFLWSPRLYQPLMVALKSQFLLTAGHYADLGEHRGQFSAFLTHSALGQLEGYSRDDFRSALGKLPQDGLEKSAQSLSQALEAAGDQREDFWRNRVQPFWQEIWPKSRNLATPSIAASLARLAIAARVEFPSALKAVRDWLQPVANSDYIVHLLLESGLCSQSPTEALDLLGAVVGSQQWAPLGLNECLAQVRAAAPDLERNNQFHRLEELVRTRS
;
A
#
# COMPACT_ATOMS: atom_id res chain seq x y z
N MET A 1 -11.60 5.44 32.55
CA MET A 1 -11.61 4.11 33.21
C MET A 1 -10.22 3.46 33.18
N ALA A 2 -9.56 3.36 32.03
CA ALA A 2 -8.23 2.76 31.87
C ALA A 2 -7.12 3.34 32.77
N ALA A 3 -6.96 4.67 32.83
CA ALA A 3 -5.96 5.29 33.70
C ALA A 3 -6.17 4.97 35.20
N ARG A 4 -7.45 4.89 35.64
CA ARG A 4 -7.80 4.56 37.02
C ARG A 4 -7.51 3.09 37.32
N SER A 5 -7.83 2.16 36.40
CA SER A 5 -7.49 0.75 36.60
C SER A 5 -5.97 0.53 36.62
N TRP A 6 -5.21 1.21 35.74
CA TRP A 6 -3.74 1.17 35.77
C TRP A 6 -3.17 1.59 37.12
N GLN A 7 -3.65 2.72 37.68
CA GLN A 7 -3.14 3.25 38.94
C GLN A 7 -3.23 2.27 40.11
N TYR A 8 -4.32 1.52 40.20
CA TYR A 8 -4.58 0.62 41.33
C TYR A 8 -4.18 -0.84 41.06
N ALA A 9 -4.36 -1.34 39.84
CA ALA A 9 -4.11 -2.75 39.53
C ALA A 9 -2.67 -3.03 39.09
N SER A 10 -1.96 -2.07 38.46
CA SER A 10 -0.60 -2.35 37.94
C SER A 10 0.41 -2.82 38.99
N PRO A 11 0.43 -2.32 40.25
CA PRO A 11 1.35 -2.84 41.26
C PRO A 11 1.03 -4.28 41.65
N LEU A 12 -0.24 -4.67 41.66
CA LEU A 12 -0.68 -6.03 42.01
C LEU A 12 -0.36 -7.01 40.89
N VAL A 13 -0.65 -6.64 39.64
CA VAL A 13 -0.32 -7.44 38.46
C VAL A 13 1.20 -7.64 38.35
N LEU A 14 1.99 -6.60 38.65
CA LEU A 14 3.45 -6.69 38.65
C LEU A 14 4.01 -7.65 39.72
N LEU A 15 3.26 -7.94 40.79
CA LEU A 15 3.67 -8.88 41.84
C LEU A 15 3.15 -10.31 41.62
N MET A 16 2.32 -10.55 40.60
CA MET A 16 1.85 -11.91 40.30
C MET A 16 3.03 -12.82 39.97
N PRO A 17 3.04 -14.09 40.41
CA PRO A 17 4.01 -15.08 39.95
C PRO A 17 3.97 -15.25 38.43
N ASP A 18 5.09 -15.64 37.80
CA ASP A 18 5.17 -15.79 36.34
C ASP A 18 4.21 -16.87 35.84
N GLU A 19 3.94 -17.92 36.63
CA GLU A 19 3.00 -18.98 36.31
C GLU A 19 1.58 -18.42 36.16
N VAL A 20 1.15 -17.61 37.13
CA VAL A 20 -0.17 -16.95 37.09
C VAL A 20 -0.23 -15.94 35.96
N LEU A 21 0.83 -15.14 35.78
CA LEU A 21 0.88 -14.15 34.72
C LEU A 21 0.82 -14.80 33.33
N SER A 22 1.42 -15.97 33.16
CA SER A 22 1.39 -16.75 31.92
C SER A 22 -0.03 -17.20 31.55
N GLU A 23 -0.84 -17.63 32.52
CA GLU A 23 -2.22 -18.06 32.29
C GLU A 23 -3.13 -16.93 31.78
N ILE A 24 -2.85 -15.69 32.18
CA ILE A 24 -3.64 -14.51 31.81
C ILE A 24 -2.89 -13.54 30.88
N ALA A 25 -1.78 -13.97 30.28
CA ALA A 25 -0.89 -13.11 29.49
C ALA A 25 -1.61 -12.34 28.37
N PRO A 26 -2.54 -12.94 27.59
CA PRO A 26 -3.29 -12.18 26.58
C PRO A 26 -4.10 -11.02 27.17
N ALA A 27 -4.81 -11.26 28.26
CA ALA A 27 -5.63 -10.24 28.92
C ALA A 27 -4.77 -9.12 29.51
N VAL A 28 -3.65 -9.48 30.16
CA VAL A 28 -2.73 -8.51 30.75
C VAL A 28 -2.04 -7.67 29.66
N ALA A 29 -1.56 -8.30 28.59
CA ALA A 29 -0.88 -7.60 27.52
C ALA A 29 -1.83 -6.63 26.79
N TRP A 30 -3.05 -7.06 26.47
CA TRP A 30 -4.08 -6.20 25.89
C TRP A 30 -4.43 -5.02 26.81
N TRP A 31 -4.63 -5.27 28.10
CA TRP A 31 -4.92 -4.21 29.08
C TRP A 31 -3.77 -3.22 29.23
N MET A 32 -2.52 -3.71 29.24
CA MET A 32 -1.32 -2.87 29.27
C MET A 32 -1.23 -1.99 28.00
N GLU A 33 -1.51 -2.55 26.83
CA GLU A 33 -1.56 -1.74 25.59
C GLU A 33 -2.66 -0.68 25.68
N ALA A 34 -3.87 -1.04 26.10
CA ALA A 34 -4.99 -0.11 26.19
C ALA A 34 -4.69 1.06 27.15
N THR A 35 -4.06 0.78 28.29
CA THR A 35 -3.71 1.79 29.29
C THR A 35 -2.56 2.70 28.83
N SER A 36 -1.60 2.17 28.06
CA SER A 36 -0.48 2.95 27.48
C SER A 36 -0.95 4.13 26.62
N ARG A 37 -2.09 3.99 25.92
CA ARG A 37 -2.68 5.06 25.09
C ARG A 37 -3.31 6.19 25.91
N SER A 38 -3.78 5.88 27.11
CA SER A 38 -4.56 6.79 27.96
C SER A 38 -3.72 7.69 28.87
N GLY A 39 -2.40 7.72 28.66
CA GLY A 39 -1.50 8.55 29.46
C GLY A 39 -1.22 7.97 30.84
N ALA A 40 -0.97 6.66 30.94
CA ALA A 40 -0.62 5.99 32.19
C ALA A 40 0.44 6.78 32.99
N ASN A 41 0.12 7.13 34.24
CA ASN A 41 1.10 7.57 35.23
C ASN A 41 1.94 6.35 35.65
N ARG A 42 3.26 6.53 35.84
CA ARG A 42 4.26 5.48 36.16
C ARG A 42 4.75 4.66 34.96
N GLU A 43 5.46 5.33 34.06
CA GLU A 43 6.15 4.71 32.91
C GLU A 43 7.03 3.51 33.29
N ASN A 44 7.74 3.60 34.42
CA ASN A 44 8.58 2.52 34.91
C ASN A 44 7.82 1.21 35.16
N LEU A 45 6.58 1.28 35.69
CA LEU A 45 5.78 0.07 35.89
C LEU A 45 5.37 -0.56 34.55
N LEU A 46 5.10 0.27 33.54
CA LEU A 46 4.75 -0.21 32.21
C LEU A 46 5.94 -0.90 31.54
N LEU A 47 7.13 -0.28 31.63
CA LEU A 47 8.38 -0.88 31.15
C LEU A 47 8.65 -2.23 31.82
N THR A 48 8.56 -2.29 33.15
CA THR A 48 8.79 -3.54 33.89
C THR A 48 7.76 -4.61 33.53
N LEU A 49 6.47 -4.26 33.46
CA LEU A 49 5.42 -5.22 33.12
C LEU A 49 5.57 -5.72 31.67
N ALA A 50 5.90 -4.84 30.73
CA ALA A 50 6.19 -5.24 29.35
C ALA A 50 7.38 -6.20 29.30
N GLY A 51 8.46 -5.92 30.03
CA GLY A 51 9.61 -6.82 30.15
C GLY A 51 9.21 -8.20 30.70
N ARG A 52 8.35 -8.25 31.72
CA ARG A 52 7.82 -9.52 32.24
C ARG A 52 7.03 -10.28 31.18
N VAL A 53 6.11 -9.62 30.46
CA VAL A 53 5.33 -10.26 29.39
C VAL A 53 6.24 -10.80 28.27
N LEU A 54 7.29 -10.08 27.87
CA LEU A 54 8.25 -10.55 26.86
C LEU A 54 9.04 -11.79 27.33
N ALA A 55 9.30 -11.90 28.63
CA ALA A 55 10.03 -13.02 29.23
C ALA A 55 9.19 -14.30 29.37
N LEU A 56 7.86 -14.21 29.32
CA LEU A 56 6.98 -15.38 29.46
C LEU A 56 7.15 -16.36 28.28
N PRO A 57 6.99 -17.68 28.53
CA PRO A 57 7.04 -18.72 27.50
C PRO A 57 5.73 -18.77 26.70
N ILE A 58 5.42 -17.69 25.98
CA ILE A 58 4.20 -17.56 25.19
C ILE A 58 4.37 -18.32 23.86
N PRO A 59 3.40 -19.16 23.45
CA PRO A 59 3.43 -19.84 22.14
C PRO A 59 3.61 -18.85 20.98
N LEU A 60 4.22 -19.29 19.88
CA LEU A 60 4.38 -18.45 18.69
C LEU A 60 3.03 -18.04 18.07
N SER A 61 2.07 -18.97 17.98
CA SER A 61 0.79 -18.69 17.32
C SER A 61 -0.09 -17.79 18.17
N SER A 62 -0.77 -16.83 17.54
CA SER A 62 -1.85 -16.07 18.20
C SER A 62 -3.13 -16.89 18.42
N GLY A 63 -3.19 -18.15 17.95
CA GLY A 63 -4.38 -19.00 18.00
C GLY A 63 -5.46 -18.65 16.97
N MET A 64 -5.20 -17.70 16.07
CA MET A 64 -6.15 -17.31 15.04
C MET A 64 -6.13 -18.30 13.87
N THR A 65 -7.31 -18.69 13.42
CA THR A 65 -7.50 -19.60 12.29
C THR A 65 -8.49 -19.05 11.27
N ARG A 66 -8.32 -19.46 10.01
CA ARG A 66 -9.24 -19.22 8.91
C ARG A 66 -9.55 -20.56 8.25
N ASN A 67 -10.82 -20.95 8.28
CA ASN A 67 -11.28 -22.27 7.82
C ASN A 67 -10.58 -23.46 8.53
N GLY A 68 -10.20 -23.30 9.80
CA GLY A 68 -9.55 -24.34 10.60
C GLY A 68 -8.02 -24.32 10.57
N GLU A 69 -7.40 -23.56 9.65
CA GLU A 69 -5.94 -23.46 9.53
C GLU A 69 -5.40 -22.14 10.11
N PRO A 70 -4.18 -22.09 10.68
CA PRO A 70 -3.56 -20.85 11.15
C PRO A 70 -3.57 -19.76 10.08
N ILE A 71 -3.85 -18.51 10.49
CA ILE A 71 -3.81 -17.41 9.54
C ILE A 71 -2.36 -17.05 9.22
N ASP A 72 -1.91 -17.24 7.98
CA ASP A 72 -0.59 -16.81 7.51
C ASP A 72 -0.58 -15.29 7.22
N ASN A 73 -0.81 -14.49 8.26
CA ASN A 73 -0.96 -13.03 8.19
C ASN A 73 -0.19 -12.35 9.34
N PRO A 74 1.10 -11.98 9.12
CA PRO A 74 1.98 -11.45 10.15
C PRO A 74 1.43 -10.23 10.89
N VAL A 75 0.77 -9.30 10.18
CA VAL A 75 0.21 -8.08 10.79
C VAL A 75 -0.98 -8.42 11.68
N SER A 76 -1.90 -9.25 11.20
CA SER A 76 -3.07 -9.67 11.97
C SER A 76 -2.65 -10.44 13.22
N GLU A 77 -1.71 -11.39 13.09
CA GLU A 77 -1.17 -12.10 14.26
C GLU A 77 -0.51 -11.16 15.26
N ALA A 78 0.36 -10.25 14.79
CA ALA A 78 1.07 -9.33 15.65
C ALA A 78 0.14 -8.44 16.49
N ILE A 79 -0.94 -7.91 15.92
CA ILE A 79 -1.86 -7.03 16.67
C ILE A 79 -2.75 -7.74 17.69
N ASN A 80 -2.82 -9.08 17.63
CA ASN A 80 -3.61 -9.91 18.54
C ASN A 80 -2.74 -10.78 19.47
N HIS A 81 -1.42 -10.77 19.29
CA HIS A 81 -0.50 -11.56 20.09
C HIS A 81 0.00 -10.79 21.33
N PRO A 82 0.19 -11.44 22.50
CA PRO A 82 0.68 -10.76 23.71
C PRO A 82 2.00 -10.00 23.53
N ILE A 83 2.94 -10.57 22.77
CA ILE A 83 4.22 -9.91 22.44
C ILE A 83 3.98 -8.63 21.61
N GLY A 84 3.03 -8.66 20.68
CA GLY A 84 2.72 -7.48 19.90
C GLY A 84 2.01 -6.39 20.71
N HIS A 85 1.10 -6.77 21.61
CA HIS A 85 0.51 -5.86 22.59
C HIS A 85 1.59 -5.21 23.48
N ALA A 86 2.56 -5.99 23.98
CA ALA A 86 3.69 -5.47 24.74
C ALA A 86 4.54 -4.49 23.93
N THR A 87 4.85 -4.84 22.68
CA THR A 87 5.60 -3.97 21.76
C THR A 87 4.86 -2.66 21.48
N ARG A 88 3.53 -2.71 21.27
CA ARG A 88 2.71 -1.50 21.10
C ARG A 88 2.66 -0.65 22.36
N ALA A 89 2.61 -1.25 23.55
CA ALA A 89 2.66 -0.50 24.80
C ALA A 89 3.99 0.29 24.92
N LEU A 90 5.12 -0.34 24.57
CA LEU A 90 6.43 0.31 24.53
C LEU A 90 6.53 1.40 23.46
N LEU A 91 5.98 1.16 22.26
CA LEU A 91 5.92 2.18 21.20
C LEU A 91 5.04 3.37 21.61
N ASN A 92 3.89 3.14 22.24
CA ASN A 92 3.02 4.22 22.73
C ASN A 92 3.72 5.05 23.80
N LEU A 93 4.46 4.39 24.71
CA LEU A 93 5.29 5.07 25.69
C LEU A 93 6.34 5.95 25.01
N TRP A 94 7.06 5.41 24.03
CA TRP A 94 8.06 6.13 23.28
C TRP A 94 7.48 7.35 22.54
N PHE A 95 6.39 7.18 21.77
CA PHE A 95 5.76 8.29 21.05
C PHE A 95 5.19 9.36 21.96
N LYS A 96 4.74 9.00 23.18
CA LYS A 96 4.28 9.97 24.19
C LYS A 96 5.40 10.91 24.64
N ARG A 97 6.66 10.46 24.59
CA ARG A 97 7.84 11.31 24.85
C ARG A 97 8.17 12.28 23.71
N ALA A 98 7.38 12.27 22.63
CA ALA A 98 7.50 13.15 21.47
C ALA A 98 8.94 13.17 20.89
N PRO A 99 9.45 12.02 20.42
CA PRO A 99 10.82 11.93 19.94
C PRO A 99 11.02 12.76 18.67
N ASN A 100 12.19 13.40 18.57
CA ASN A 100 12.63 14.19 17.43
C ASN A 100 13.72 13.45 16.64
N ASP A 101 13.95 13.92 15.42
CA ASP A 101 15.02 13.41 14.58
C ASP A 101 16.37 13.50 15.31
N GLY A 102 17.10 12.39 15.38
CA GLY A 102 18.42 12.31 15.99
C GLY A 102 18.46 12.24 17.52
N ASP A 103 17.33 12.18 18.23
CA ASP A 103 17.30 12.10 19.70
C ASP A 103 17.96 10.83 20.27
N LEU A 104 18.16 9.81 19.44
CA LEU A 104 18.51 8.45 19.82
C LEU A 104 17.40 7.76 20.64
N LEU A 105 17.38 6.43 20.62
CA LEU A 105 16.45 5.69 21.46
C LEU A 105 16.88 5.77 22.93
N PRO A 106 15.96 6.08 23.87
CA PRO A 106 16.26 6.01 25.29
C PRO A 106 16.80 4.62 25.68
N PRO A 107 17.81 4.51 26.56
CA PRO A 107 18.51 3.25 26.82
C PRO A 107 17.59 2.05 27.14
N GLU A 108 16.56 2.28 27.95
CA GLU A 108 15.60 1.24 28.34
C GLU A 108 14.73 0.75 27.18
N LEU A 109 14.32 1.65 26.28
CA LEU A 109 13.54 1.31 25.09
C LEU A 109 14.43 0.69 24.02
N LYS A 110 15.66 1.19 23.86
CA LYS A 110 16.67 0.61 22.97
C LYS A 110 16.97 -0.83 23.34
N ALA A 111 17.17 -1.12 24.63
CA ALA A 111 17.38 -2.48 25.11
C ALA A 111 16.17 -3.38 24.82
N ALA A 112 14.95 -2.92 25.12
CA ALA A 112 13.73 -3.68 24.87
C ALA A 112 13.48 -3.95 23.38
N PHE A 113 13.62 -2.94 22.51
CA PHE A 113 13.47 -3.10 21.07
C PHE A 113 14.57 -3.97 20.47
N SER A 114 15.81 -3.87 20.96
CA SER A 114 16.90 -4.77 20.52
C SER A 114 16.62 -6.22 20.89
N ALA A 115 16.10 -6.49 22.09
CA ALA A 115 15.71 -7.83 22.50
C ALA A 115 14.58 -8.39 21.62
N ILE A 116 13.58 -7.56 21.25
CA ILE A 116 12.51 -7.96 20.32
C ILE A 116 13.06 -8.29 18.92
N CYS A 117 14.15 -7.64 18.50
CA CYS A 117 14.78 -7.93 17.22
C CYS A 117 15.63 -9.21 17.20
N ASP A 118 15.77 -9.94 18.32
CA ASP A 118 16.48 -11.22 18.37
C ASP A 118 15.72 -12.31 17.58
N VAL A 119 16.25 -12.67 16.41
CA VAL A 119 15.63 -13.63 15.49
C VAL A 119 15.63 -15.06 16.02
N GLU A 120 16.48 -15.39 17.00
CA GLU A 120 16.51 -16.71 17.64
C GLU A 120 15.27 -16.95 18.52
N VAL A 121 14.53 -15.88 18.83
CA VAL A 121 13.27 -15.94 19.58
C VAL A 121 12.09 -15.76 18.63
N ASP A 122 11.56 -16.87 18.11
CA ASP A 122 10.47 -16.88 17.12
C ASP A 122 9.26 -16.02 17.51
N ARG A 123 8.80 -16.13 18.76
CA ARG A 123 7.62 -15.38 19.26
C ARG A 123 7.79 -13.86 19.21
N PHE A 124 9.02 -13.36 19.11
CA PHE A 124 9.31 -11.94 18.97
C PHE A 124 9.08 -11.39 17.57
N ARG A 125 8.83 -12.25 16.57
CA ARG A 125 8.40 -11.84 15.24
C ARG A 125 7.20 -10.89 15.25
N HIS A 126 6.24 -11.13 16.14
CA HIS A 126 5.09 -10.24 16.35
C HIS A 126 5.50 -8.81 16.74
N GLY A 127 6.55 -8.68 17.55
CA GLY A 127 7.11 -7.38 17.88
C GLY A 127 7.86 -6.75 16.70
N ARG A 128 8.65 -7.55 15.95
CA ARG A 128 9.38 -7.09 14.76
C ARG A 128 8.45 -6.53 13.69
N VAL A 129 7.29 -7.15 13.44
CA VAL A 129 6.24 -6.62 12.54
C VAL A 129 5.82 -5.21 12.95
N LEU A 130 5.60 -4.98 14.25
CA LEU A 130 5.16 -3.69 14.77
C LEU A 130 6.26 -2.64 14.76
N LEU A 131 7.51 -3.02 15.02
CA LEU A 131 8.67 -2.14 14.86
C LEU A 131 8.84 -1.73 13.40
N ALA A 132 8.71 -2.66 12.46
CA ALA A 132 8.74 -2.38 11.02
C ALA A 132 7.61 -1.43 10.58
N SER A 133 6.42 -1.53 11.19
CA SER A 133 5.33 -0.57 10.96
C SER A 133 5.62 0.87 11.44
N ARG A 134 6.72 1.07 12.17
CA ARG A 134 7.22 2.36 12.67
C ARG A 134 8.63 2.66 12.16
N LEU A 135 9.08 1.97 11.12
CA LEU A 135 10.44 2.03 10.61
C LEU A 135 10.94 3.46 10.34
N ILE A 136 10.13 4.30 9.70
CA ILE A 136 10.53 5.69 9.38
C ILE A 136 10.82 6.49 10.65
N ALA A 137 9.97 6.36 11.68
CA ALA A 137 10.17 7.06 12.94
C ALA A 137 11.46 6.57 13.63
N LEU A 138 11.65 5.24 13.69
CA LEU A 138 12.85 4.64 14.29
C LEU A 138 14.12 5.09 13.55
N TYR A 139 14.10 5.07 12.22
CA TYR A 139 15.23 5.48 11.38
C TYR A 139 15.57 6.96 11.55
N ARG A 140 14.56 7.84 11.68
CA ARG A 140 14.77 9.28 11.90
C ARG A 140 15.35 9.58 13.28
N VAL A 141 14.93 8.84 14.30
CA VAL A 141 15.32 9.08 15.70
C VAL A 141 16.69 8.46 16.02
N ASP A 142 16.91 7.20 15.65
CA ASP A 142 18.15 6.46 15.89
C ASP A 142 18.54 5.66 14.63
N ARG A 143 19.12 6.36 13.66
CA ARG A 143 19.52 5.80 12.37
C ARG A 143 20.50 4.63 12.55
N ALA A 144 21.54 4.81 13.37
CA ALA A 144 22.58 3.81 13.57
C ALA A 144 22.02 2.51 14.16
N TRP A 145 21.14 2.62 15.17
CA TRP A 145 20.47 1.44 15.71
C TRP A 145 19.57 0.77 14.67
N THR A 146 18.78 1.57 13.94
CA THR A 146 17.83 1.05 12.94
C THR A 146 18.55 0.29 11.82
N GLU A 147 19.64 0.86 11.29
CA GLU A 147 20.47 0.23 10.26
C GLU A 147 21.13 -1.06 10.75
N ALA A 148 21.61 -1.09 12.00
CA ALA A 148 22.29 -2.26 12.55
C ALA A 148 21.33 -3.39 12.98
N THR A 149 20.09 -3.06 13.34
CA THR A 149 19.21 -3.99 14.09
C THR A 149 17.91 -4.29 13.37
N LEU A 150 17.26 -3.30 12.75
CA LEU A 150 15.92 -3.45 12.18
C LEU A 150 15.96 -3.63 10.65
N LEU A 151 16.83 -2.91 9.93
CA LEU A 151 16.96 -3.08 8.48
C LEU A 151 17.40 -4.47 8.03
N PRO A 152 18.28 -5.21 8.75
CA PRO A 152 18.65 -6.56 8.35
C PRO A 152 17.46 -7.53 8.28
N LEU A 153 16.38 -7.25 9.01
CA LEU A 153 15.16 -8.07 9.01
C LEU A 153 14.40 -8.01 7.67
N PHE A 154 14.71 -7.06 6.80
CA PHE A 154 14.11 -6.94 5.46
C PHE A 154 14.83 -7.81 4.40
N ASP A 155 15.90 -8.52 4.78
CA ASP A 155 16.67 -9.38 3.87
C ASP A 155 15.99 -10.72 3.62
N TRP A 156 15.69 -10.98 2.33
CA TRP A 156 15.06 -12.21 1.87
C TRP A 156 15.93 -13.47 2.00
N SER A 157 17.19 -13.37 2.46
CA SER A 157 17.95 -14.54 2.92
C SER A 157 17.28 -15.27 4.08
N ASN A 158 16.43 -14.58 4.85
CA ASN A 158 15.49 -15.18 5.80
C ASN A 158 14.05 -14.81 5.39
N PRO A 159 13.37 -15.62 4.55
CA PRO A 159 12.06 -15.28 4.00
C PRO A 159 10.97 -15.04 5.06
N VAL A 160 11.04 -15.74 6.18
CA VAL A 160 10.05 -15.64 7.25
C VAL A 160 10.12 -14.28 7.93
N GLU A 161 11.34 -13.81 8.24
CA GLU A 161 11.55 -12.50 8.85
C GLU A 161 11.36 -11.36 7.84
N ALA A 162 11.82 -11.54 6.60
CA ALA A 162 11.60 -10.58 5.52
C ALA A 162 10.11 -10.33 5.26
N LYS A 163 9.31 -11.39 5.13
CA LYS A 163 7.85 -11.28 4.99
C LYS A 163 7.26 -10.48 6.16
N ALA A 164 7.61 -10.83 7.39
CA ALA A 164 7.11 -10.15 8.58
C ALA A 164 7.47 -8.65 8.61
N ALA A 165 8.73 -8.31 8.30
CA ALA A 165 9.20 -6.93 8.26
C ALA A 165 8.54 -6.13 7.12
N TRP A 166 8.49 -6.70 5.91
CA TRP A 166 7.87 -6.06 4.75
C TRP A 166 6.37 -5.85 4.95
N GLU A 167 5.62 -6.85 5.40
CA GLU A 167 4.19 -6.68 5.68
C GLU A 167 3.95 -5.67 6.79
N GLY A 168 4.78 -5.65 7.83
CA GLY A 168 4.74 -4.63 8.88
C GLY A 168 4.90 -3.21 8.34
N PHE A 169 5.90 -2.98 7.47
CA PHE A 169 6.11 -1.68 6.82
C PHE A 169 4.97 -1.32 5.84
N LEU A 170 4.53 -2.28 5.03
CA LEU A 170 3.49 -2.13 4.01
C LEU A 170 2.08 -1.97 4.58
N TRP A 171 1.91 -2.14 5.90
CA TRP A 171 0.65 -1.83 6.57
C TRP A 171 0.31 -0.32 6.53
N SER A 172 1.32 0.56 6.54
CA SER A 172 1.13 2.00 6.36
C SER A 172 2.35 2.65 5.70
N PRO A 173 2.63 2.31 4.42
CA PRO A 173 3.88 2.66 3.76
C PRO A 173 3.89 4.16 3.44
N ARG A 174 5.06 4.79 3.63
CA ARG A 174 5.31 6.18 3.25
C ARG A 174 6.68 6.30 2.63
N LEU A 175 6.82 7.23 1.68
CA LEU A 175 8.11 7.54 1.09
C LEU A 175 8.91 8.42 2.04
N TYR A 176 10.08 7.95 2.44
CA TYR A 176 11.07 8.75 3.14
C TYR A 176 12.44 8.51 2.48
N GLN A 177 12.91 9.52 1.75
CA GLN A 177 14.05 9.42 0.82
C GLN A 177 15.30 8.77 1.45
N PRO A 178 15.79 9.19 2.63
CA PRO A 178 16.99 8.59 3.22
C PRO A 178 16.85 7.11 3.57
N LEU A 179 15.65 6.69 4.01
CA LEU A 179 15.37 5.28 4.28
C LEU A 179 15.29 4.47 2.99
N MET A 180 14.69 5.02 1.94
CA MET A 180 14.63 4.32 0.64
C MET A 180 16.02 4.11 0.04
N VAL A 181 16.94 5.08 0.19
CA VAL A 181 18.34 4.88 -0.20
C VAL A 181 18.96 3.71 0.57
N ALA A 182 18.75 3.63 1.89
CA ALA A 182 19.28 2.53 2.71
C ALA A 182 18.64 1.17 2.37
N LEU A 183 17.36 1.14 2.03
CA LEU A 183 16.62 -0.08 1.67
C LEU A 183 16.72 -0.46 0.19
N LYS A 184 17.45 0.30 -0.65
CA LYS A 184 17.36 0.19 -2.11
C LYS A 184 17.39 -1.26 -2.63
N SER A 185 18.42 -2.00 -2.24
CA SER A 185 18.62 -3.37 -2.72
C SER A 185 17.45 -4.27 -2.30
N GLN A 186 17.08 -4.26 -1.02
CA GLN A 186 16.00 -5.10 -0.51
C GLN A 186 14.65 -4.70 -1.09
N PHE A 187 14.37 -3.40 -1.24
CA PHE A 187 13.12 -2.91 -1.84
C PHE A 187 12.92 -3.39 -3.29
N LEU A 188 13.97 -3.36 -4.11
CA LEU A 188 13.90 -3.84 -5.49
C LEU A 188 13.84 -5.38 -5.57
N LEU A 189 14.49 -6.08 -4.64
CA LEU A 189 14.42 -7.55 -4.53
C LEU A 189 13.01 -8.03 -4.17
N THR A 190 12.31 -7.32 -3.29
CA THR A 190 10.94 -7.63 -2.86
C THR A 190 9.95 -7.78 -4.02
N ALA A 191 10.20 -7.17 -5.17
CA ALA A 191 9.35 -7.37 -6.35
C ALA A 191 9.33 -8.83 -6.84
N GLY A 192 10.43 -9.57 -6.64
CA GLY A 192 10.49 -11.02 -6.90
C GLY A 192 9.78 -11.87 -5.85
N HIS A 193 9.47 -11.29 -4.69
CA HIS A 193 8.78 -11.91 -3.55
C HIS A 193 7.34 -11.42 -3.43
N TYR A 194 6.75 -10.88 -4.50
CA TYR A 194 5.41 -10.32 -4.49
C TYR A 194 4.36 -11.33 -3.98
N ALA A 195 4.47 -12.60 -4.37
CA ALA A 195 3.54 -13.65 -3.94
C ALA A 195 3.66 -13.97 -2.44
N ASP A 196 4.84 -13.74 -1.85
CA ASP A 196 5.13 -14.00 -0.44
C ASP A 196 4.50 -12.97 0.51
N LEU A 197 4.14 -11.77 0.01
CA LEU A 197 3.62 -10.64 0.79
C LEU A 197 2.13 -10.75 1.18
N GLY A 198 1.50 -11.92 0.98
CA GLY A 198 0.14 -12.18 1.42
C GLY A 198 -0.87 -11.11 0.97
N GLU A 199 -1.60 -10.53 1.94
CA GLU A 199 -2.61 -9.49 1.70
C GLU A 199 -2.01 -8.10 1.41
N HIS A 200 -0.72 -7.89 1.69
CA HIS A 200 -0.02 -6.61 1.50
C HIS A 200 0.67 -6.49 0.13
N ARG A 201 0.62 -7.53 -0.71
CA ARG A 201 1.24 -7.51 -2.05
C ARG A 201 0.71 -6.37 -2.93
N GLY A 202 -0.58 -6.06 -2.85
CA GLY A 202 -1.18 -4.95 -3.59
C GLY A 202 -0.65 -3.59 -3.14
N GLN A 203 -0.42 -3.43 -1.83
CA GLN A 203 0.18 -2.24 -1.23
C GLN A 203 1.63 -2.09 -1.68
N PHE A 204 2.38 -3.17 -1.80
CA PHE A 204 3.73 -3.14 -2.38
C PHE A 204 3.74 -2.66 -3.82
N SER A 205 2.88 -3.22 -4.69
CA SER A 205 2.79 -2.78 -6.10
C SER A 205 2.43 -1.29 -6.21
N ALA A 206 1.47 -0.83 -5.39
CA ALA A 206 1.14 0.58 -5.31
C ALA A 206 2.34 1.42 -4.85
N PHE A 207 3.01 1.01 -3.78
CA PHE A 207 4.17 1.73 -3.24
C PHE A 207 5.36 1.78 -4.21
N LEU A 208 5.62 0.70 -4.95
CA LEU A 208 6.62 0.63 -6.02
C LEU A 208 6.29 1.61 -7.15
N THR A 209 5.02 1.70 -7.55
CA THR A 209 4.57 2.65 -8.58
C THR A 209 4.78 4.10 -8.13
N HIS A 210 4.39 4.44 -6.90
CA HIS A 210 4.58 5.79 -6.36
C HIS A 210 6.08 6.14 -6.20
N SER A 211 6.90 5.17 -5.81
CA SER A 211 8.36 5.32 -5.73
C SER A 211 8.96 5.68 -7.08
N ALA A 212 8.53 5.01 -8.15
CA ALA A 212 8.99 5.26 -9.51
C ALA A 212 8.57 6.64 -10.05
N LEU A 213 7.37 7.11 -9.67
CA LEU A 213 6.89 8.46 -9.99
C LEU A 213 7.67 9.55 -9.22
N GLY A 214 8.10 9.25 -8.00
CA GLY A 214 8.74 10.18 -7.08
C GLY A 214 10.18 10.58 -7.42
N GLN A 215 10.84 9.96 -8.40
CA GLN A 215 12.28 10.15 -8.70
C GLN A 215 13.16 10.00 -7.44
N LEU A 216 13.12 8.82 -6.81
CA LEU A 216 13.95 8.55 -5.64
C LEU A 216 15.45 8.66 -5.98
N GLU A 217 16.19 9.43 -5.18
CA GLU A 217 17.66 9.52 -5.24
C GLU A 217 18.29 8.13 -5.19
N GLY A 218 19.28 7.91 -6.06
CA GLY A 218 20.00 6.65 -6.16
C GLY A 218 19.25 5.57 -6.95
N TYR A 219 18.01 5.77 -7.39
CA TYR A 219 17.27 4.84 -8.25
C TYR A 219 17.32 5.25 -9.71
N SER A 220 17.52 4.28 -10.59
CA SER A 220 17.44 4.45 -12.04
C SER A 220 16.08 4.02 -12.58
N ARG A 221 15.78 4.43 -13.83
CA ARG A 221 14.60 3.92 -14.55
C ARG A 221 14.68 2.41 -14.76
N ASP A 222 15.89 1.88 -14.96
CA ASP A 222 16.13 0.45 -15.17
C ASP A 222 15.87 -0.38 -13.91
N ASP A 223 16.18 0.17 -12.73
CA ASP A 223 15.84 -0.44 -11.43
C ASP A 223 14.33 -0.68 -11.34
N PHE A 224 13.52 0.35 -11.60
CA PHE A 224 12.06 0.24 -11.54
C PHE A 224 11.49 -0.63 -12.66
N ARG A 225 12.05 -0.56 -13.88
CA ARG A 225 11.63 -1.42 -14.99
C ARG A 225 11.87 -2.89 -14.66
N SER A 226 13.03 -3.21 -14.09
CA SER A 226 13.36 -4.57 -13.66
C SER A 226 12.42 -5.04 -12.54
N ALA A 227 12.17 -4.21 -11.53
CA ALA A 227 11.27 -4.54 -10.42
C ALA A 227 9.82 -4.75 -10.89
N LEU A 228 9.27 -3.84 -11.68
CA LEU A 228 7.91 -3.99 -12.25
C LEU A 228 7.80 -5.20 -13.17
N GLY A 229 8.85 -5.49 -13.95
CA GLY A 229 8.91 -6.66 -14.82
C GLY A 229 8.88 -8.00 -14.09
N LYS A 230 9.14 -8.03 -12.77
CA LYS A 230 9.00 -9.24 -11.92
C LYS A 230 7.58 -9.41 -11.38
N LEU A 231 6.74 -8.38 -11.41
CA LEU A 231 5.40 -8.48 -10.87
C LEU A 231 4.54 -9.43 -11.72
N PRO A 232 3.73 -10.30 -11.09
CA PRO A 232 2.70 -11.05 -11.79
C PRO A 232 1.58 -10.12 -12.29
N GLN A 233 0.65 -10.69 -13.06
CA GLN A 233 -0.44 -9.95 -13.69
C GLN A 233 -1.25 -9.10 -12.69
N ASP A 234 -1.64 -9.65 -11.54
CA ASP A 234 -2.41 -8.90 -10.51
C ASP A 234 -1.58 -7.74 -9.92
N GLY A 235 -0.26 -7.93 -9.80
CA GLY A 235 0.67 -6.88 -9.42
C GLY A 235 0.71 -5.74 -10.44
N LEU A 236 0.79 -6.04 -11.74
CA LEU A 236 0.77 -5.03 -12.81
C LEU A 236 -0.58 -4.32 -12.91
N GLU A 237 -1.69 -5.03 -12.75
CA GLU A 237 -3.03 -4.43 -12.66
C GLU A 237 -3.10 -3.41 -11.53
N LYS A 238 -2.55 -3.76 -10.36
CA LYS A 238 -2.49 -2.83 -9.22
C LYS A 238 -1.58 -1.63 -9.48
N SER A 239 -0.48 -1.81 -10.21
CA SER A 239 0.41 -0.72 -10.62
C SER A 239 -0.28 0.23 -11.60
N ALA A 240 -0.99 -0.29 -12.61
CA ALA A 240 -1.77 0.54 -13.55
C ALA A 240 -2.87 1.34 -12.84
N GLN A 241 -3.58 0.70 -11.90
CA GLN A 241 -4.56 1.40 -11.06
C GLN A 241 -3.90 2.52 -10.26
N SER A 242 -2.76 2.25 -9.64
CA SER A 242 -2.03 3.23 -8.83
C SER A 242 -1.50 4.40 -9.66
N LEU A 243 -1.07 4.14 -10.90
CA LEU A 243 -0.67 5.17 -11.85
C LEU A 243 -1.84 6.11 -12.21
N SER A 244 -3.02 5.54 -12.48
CA SER A 244 -4.26 6.32 -12.72
C SER A 244 -4.63 7.17 -11.51
N GLN A 245 -4.63 6.57 -10.33
CA GLN A 245 -4.99 7.26 -9.08
C GLN A 245 -4.00 8.39 -8.75
N ALA A 246 -2.71 8.20 -9.00
CA ALA A 246 -1.71 9.24 -8.78
C ALA A 246 -1.97 10.48 -9.66
N LEU A 247 -2.32 10.28 -10.94
CA LEU A 247 -2.71 11.37 -11.82
C LEU A 247 -4.03 12.02 -11.37
N GLU A 248 -5.05 11.24 -11.06
CA GLU A 248 -6.34 11.76 -10.56
C GLU A 248 -6.15 12.62 -9.30
N ALA A 249 -5.25 12.22 -8.40
CA ALA A 249 -4.95 12.92 -7.15
C ALA A 249 -4.09 14.19 -7.33
N ALA A 250 -3.51 14.45 -8.51
CA ALA A 250 -2.63 15.58 -8.75
C ALA A 250 -3.34 16.96 -8.82
N GLY A 251 -4.67 17.00 -8.65
CA GLY A 251 -5.44 18.25 -8.56
C GLY A 251 -5.29 19.14 -9.80
N ASP A 252 -4.82 20.37 -9.61
CA ASP A 252 -4.61 21.32 -10.70
C ASP A 252 -3.30 21.07 -11.47
N GLN A 253 -2.39 20.24 -10.94
CA GLN A 253 -1.11 19.91 -11.56
C GLN A 253 -1.18 18.70 -12.50
N ARG A 254 -2.38 18.21 -12.84
CA ARG A 254 -2.54 16.97 -13.64
C ARG A 254 -1.77 16.98 -14.95
N GLU A 255 -1.81 18.10 -15.68
CA GLU A 255 -1.17 18.20 -16.99
C GLU A 255 0.36 18.19 -16.87
N ASP A 256 0.91 18.95 -15.93
CA ASP A 256 2.35 18.94 -15.65
C ASP A 256 2.82 17.60 -15.07
N PHE A 257 2.00 16.97 -14.22
CA PHE A 257 2.28 15.66 -13.67
C PHE A 257 2.26 14.58 -14.76
N TRP A 258 1.34 14.67 -15.72
CA TRP A 258 1.34 13.82 -16.91
C TRP A 258 2.65 13.94 -17.68
N ARG A 259 3.00 15.16 -18.12
CA ARG A 259 4.21 15.42 -18.93
C ARG A 259 5.50 14.98 -18.23
N ASN A 260 5.63 15.29 -16.95
CA ASN A 260 6.91 15.17 -16.26
C ASN A 260 7.08 13.83 -15.52
N ARG A 261 5.99 13.12 -15.21
CA ARG A 261 6.02 11.93 -14.34
C ARG A 261 5.37 10.72 -15.00
N VAL A 262 4.09 10.81 -15.35
CA VAL A 262 3.32 9.66 -15.84
C VAL A 262 3.78 9.22 -17.23
N GLN A 263 3.93 10.17 -18.17
CA GLN A 263 4.33 9.85 -19.54
C GLN A 263 5.75 9.23 -19.58
N PRO A 264 6.78 9.78 -18.90
CA PRO A 264 8.08 9.12 -18.80
C PRO A 264 8.01 7.74 -18.14
N PHE A 265 7.21 7.58 -17.07
CA PHE A 265 7.00 6.27 -16.44
C PHE A 265 6.44 5.25 -17.44
N TRP A 266 5.38 5.61 -18.16
CA TRP A 266 4.77 4.73 -19.16
C TRP A 266 5.72 4.39 -20.31
N GLN A 267 6.52 5.36 -20.75
CA GLN A 267 7.42 5.18 -21.87
C GLN A 267 8.67 4.38 -21.52
N GLU A 268 9.20 4.53 -20.31
CA GLU A 268 10.53 4.05 -19.98
C GLU A 268 10.57 3.02 -18.85
N ILE A 269 9.52 2.91 -18.04
CA ILE A 269 9.52 2.04 -16.85
C ILE A 269 8.50 0.91 -16.99
N TRP A 270 7.31 1.18 -17.54
CA TRP A 270 6.28 0.15 -17.71
C TRP A 270 6.76 -1.02 -18.59
N PRO A 271 6.52 -2.30 -18.23
CA PRO A 271 6.89 -3.44 -19.04
C PRO A 271 6.06 -3.51 -20.33
N LYS A 272 6.66 -3.12 -21.47
CA LYS A 272 5.96 -3.02 -22.75
C LYS A 272 5.84 -4.36 -23.47
N SER A 273 4.90 -5.20 -23.04
CA SER A 273 4.52 -6.41 -23.77
C SER A 273 3.01 -6.53 -23.87
N ARG A 274 2.47 -6.59 -25.10
CA ARG A 274 1.01 -6.60 -25.34
C ARG A 274 0.30 -7.83 -24.75
N ASN A 275 1.01 -8.94 -24.51
CA ASN A 275 0.45 -10.10 -23.82
C ASN A 275 0.12 -9.85 -22.34
N LEU A 276 0.59 -8.73 -21.77
CA LEU A 276 0.26 -8.29 -20.41
C LEU A 276 -1.02 -7.44 -20.36
N ALA A 277 -1.59 -7.07 -21.51
CA ALA A 277 -2.78 -6.23 -21.54
C ALA A 277 -4.00 -6.99 -21.03
N THR A 278 -4.62 -6.50 -19.95
CA THR A 278 -5.85 -7.06 -19.38
C THR A 278 -6.97 -6.02 -19.41
N PRO A 279 -8.25 -6.44 -19.33
CA PRO A 279 -9.36 -5.49 -19.20
C PRO A 279 -9.22 -4.56 -17.97
N SER A 280 -8.61 -5.05 -16.89
CA SER A 280 -8.35 -4.27 -15.67
C SER A 280 -7.30 -3.16 -15.90
N ILE A 281 -6.21 -3.50 -16.61
CA ILE A 281 -5.21 -2.50 -17.04
C ILE A 281 -5.86 -1.51 -18.02
N ALA A 282 -6.62 -1.98 -19.00
CA ALA A 282 -7.28 -1.11 -19.98
C ALA A 282 -8.24 -0.12 -19.31
N ALA A 283 -9.02 -0.56 -18.32
CA ALA A 283 -9.90 0.31 -17.54
C ALA A 283 -9.10 1.39 -16.77
N SER A 284 -7.97 1.01 -16.18
CA SER A 284 -7.09 1.96 -15.48
C SER A 284 -6.44 2.97 -16.44
N LEU A 285 -6.01 2.53 -17.63
CA LEU A 285 -5.40 3.40 -18.64
C LEU A 285 -6.42 4.34 -19.32
N ALA A 286 -7.66 3.89 -19.48
CA ALA A 286 -8.75 4.75 -19.94
C ALA A 286 -9.02 5.89 -18.96
N ARG A 287 -9.10 5.57 -17.66
CA ARG A 287 -9.22 6.57 -16.59
C ARG A 287 -8.02 7.52 -16.55
N LEU A 288 -6.81 6.99 -16.69
CA LEU A 288 -5.57 7.77 -16.78
C LEU A 288 -5.65 8.79 -17.92
N ALA A 289 -6.08 8.36 -19.11
CA ALA A 289 -6.21 9.25 -20.26
C ALA A 289 -7.22 10.38 -19.98
N ILE A 290 -8.41 10.06 -19.48
CA ILE A 290 -9.43 11.07 -19.12
C ILE A 290 -8.89 12.03 -18.06
N ALA A 291 -8.19 11.51 -17.04
CA ALA A 291 -7.62 12.32 -15.97
C ALA A 291 -6.55 13.30 -16.46
N ALA A 292 -5.93 13.07 -17.63
CA ALA A 292 -4.91 13.94 -18.21
C ALA A 292 -5.47 15.28 -18.73
N ARG A 293 -6.79 15.47 -18.77
CA ARG A 293 -7.47 16.74 -19.17
C ARG A 293 -7.01 17.24 -20.54
N VAL A 294 -6.38 18.43 -20.63
CA VAL A 294 -5.89 18.99 -21.91
C VAL A 294 -4.91 18.05 -22.59
N GLU A 295 -4.20 17.22 -21.82
CA GLU A 295 -3.28 16.21 -22.35
C GLU A 295 -3.98 14.92 -22.81
N PHE A 296 -5.31 14.82 -22.72
CA PHE A 296 -6.10 13.65 -23.10
C PHE A 296 -5.73 13.08 -24.48
N PRO A 297 -5.61 13.88 -25.55
CA PRO A 297 -5.21 13.33 -26.86
C PRO A 297 -3.84 12.66 -26.84
N SER A 298 -2.86 13.28 -26.15
CA SER A 298 -1.51 12.73 -26.03
C SER A 298 -1.50 11.46 -25.17
N ALA A 299 -2.29 11.45 -24.09
CA ALA A 299 -2.40 10.33 -23.16
C ALA A 299 -3.09 9.13 -23.79
N LEU A 300 -4.22 9.36 -24.47
CA LEU A 300 -4.93 8.33 -25.22
C LEU A 300 -4.01 7.69 -26.26
N LYS A 301 -3.33 8.51 -27.07
CA LYS A 301 -2.38 8.01 -28.07
C LYS A 301 -1.28 7.14 -27.46
N ALA A 302 -0.77 7.51 -26.28
CA ALA A 302 0.29 6.76 -25.61
C ALA A 302 -0.17 5.37 -25.11
N VAL A 303 -1.43 5.23 -24.71
CA VAL A 303 -1.98 3.98 -24.14
C VAL A 303 -2.88 3.21 -25.10
N ARG A 304 -3.14 3.74 -26.30
CA ARG A 304 -4.17 3.24 -27.22
C ARG A 304 -4.09 1.76 -27.53
N ASP A 305 -2.87 1.26 -27.70
CA ASP A 305 -2.55 -0.14 -28.02
C ASP A 305 -2.80 -1.12 -26.87
N TRP A 306 -3.03 -0.59 -25.67
CA TRP A 306 -3.34 -1.36 -24.45
C TRP A 306 -4.83 -1.32 -24.11
N LEU A 307 -5.59 -0.48 -24.80
CA LEU A 307 -7.03 -0.40 -24.63
C LEU A 307 -7.70 -1.55 -25.36
N GLN A 308 -8.65 -2.15 -24.67
CA GLN A 308 -9.51 -3.22 -25.16
C GLN A 308 -10.87 -3.09 -24.48
N PRO A 309 -11.90 -3.80 -24.99
CA PRO A 309 -13.20 -3.83 -24.35
C PRO A 309 -13.12 -4.20 -22.86
N VAL A 310 -13.86 -3.47 -22.02
CA VAL A 310 -13.95 -3.73 -20.58
C VAL A 310 -15.38 -4.11 -20.20
N ALA A 311 -15.53 -4.96 -19.20
CA ALA A 311 -16.84 -5.51 -18.82
C ALA A 311 -17.80 -4.49 -18.17
N ASN A 312 -17.27 -3.46 -17.51
CA ASN A 312 -18.07 -2.42 -16.83
C ASN A 312 -17.59 -1.03 -17.28
N SER A 313 -17.94 -0.64 -18.50
CA SER A 313 -17.51 0.65 -19.07
C SER A 313 -18.31 1.85 -18.55
N ASP A 314 -19.41 1.66 -17.82
CA ASP A 314 -20.27 2.75 -17.30
C ASP A 314 -19.48 3.83 -16.57
N TYR A 315 -18.56 3.42 -15.70
CA TYR A 315 -17.76 4.39 -14.95
C TYR A 315 -16.84 5.21 -15.85
N ILE A 316 -16.23 4.60 -16.88
CA ILE A 316 -15.36 5.30 -17.83
C ILE A 316 -16.18 6.26 -18.69
N VAL A 317 -17.35 5.84 -19.17
CA VAL A 317 -18.26 6.65 -19.98
C VAL A 317 -18.77 7.84 -19.17
N HIS A 318 -19.20 7.61 -17.92
CA HIS A 318 -19.60 8.67 -17.02
C HIS A 318 -18.47 9.68 -16.76
N LEU A 319 -17.24 9.21 -16.48
CA LEU A 319 -16.09 10.10 -16.30
C LEU A 319 -15.78 10.91 -17.56
N LEU A 320 -15.86 10.30 -18.74
CA LEU A 320 -15.63 10.99 -20.00
C LEU A 320 -16.70 12.08 -20.23
N LEU A 321 -17.97 11.78 -19.93
CA LEU A 321 -19.06 12.74 -20.05
C LEU A 321 -18.86 13.95 -19.14
N GLU A 322 -18.59 13.71 -17.85
CA GLU A 322 -18.37 14.76 -16.83
C GLU A 322 -17.14 15.62 -17.14
N SER A 323 -16.14 15.06 -17.82
CA SER A 323 -14.91 15.79 -18.15
C SER A 323 -15.09 16.87 -19.23
N GLY A 324 -16.16 16.82 -20.02
CA GLY A 324 -16.36 17.70 -21.19
C GLY A 324 -15.47 17.38 -22.39
N LEU A 325 -14.64 16.32 -22.33
CA LEU A 325 -13.71 15.94 -23.39
C LEU A 325 -14.41 15.50 -24.68
N CYS A 326 -15.65 15.02 -24.61
CA CYS A 326 -16.46 14.72 -25.80
C CYS A 326 -16.65 15.93 -26.71
N SER A 327 -16.69 17.14 -26.15
CA SER A 327 -16.81 18.39 -26.92
C SER A 327 -15.45 18.98 -27.29
N GLN A 328 -14.45 18.85 -26.40
CA GLN A 328 -13.13 19.47 -26.56
C GLN A 328 -12.19 18.65 -27.49
N SER A 329 -12.35 17.33 -27.50
CA SER A 329 -11.52 16.39 -28.28
C SER A 329 -12.40 15.25 -28.82
N PRO A 330 -13.36 15.56 -29.72
CA PRO A 330 -14.41 14.61 -30.12
C PRO A 330 -13.87 13.37 -30.83
N THR A 331 -12.77 13.49 -31.60
CA THR A 331 -12.17 12.36 -32.32
C THR A 331 -11.55 11.36 -31.34
N GLU A 332 -10.80 11.84 -30.37
CA GLU A 332 -10.16 11.04 -29.34
C GLU A 332 -11.18 10.47 -28.35
N ALA A 333 -12.22 11.23 -28.02
CA ALA A 333 -13.33 10.74 -27.20
C ALA A 333 -14.03 9.55 -27.88
N LEU A 334 -14.32 9.67 -29.19
CA LEU A 334 -14.89 8.57 -29.98
C LEU A 334 -13.97 7.35 -30.03
N ASP A 335 -12.66 7.55 -30.23
CA ASP A 335 -11.70 6.45 -30.28
C ASP A 335 -11.58 5.73 -28.93
N LEU A 336 -11.58 6.46 -27.81
CA LEU A 336 -11.61 5.88 -26.47
C LEU A 336 -12.87 5.03 -26.28
N LEU A 337 -14.05 5.60 -26.56
CA LEU A 337 -15.33 4.89 -26.44
C LEU A 337 -15.35 3.64 -27.33
N GLY A 338 -14.88 3.75 -28.57
CA GLY A 338 -14.76 2.64 -29.50
C GLY A 338 -13.84 1.53 -28.99
N ALA A 339 -12.77 1.88 -28.27
CA ALA A 339 -11.81 0.93 -27.73
C ALA A 339 -12.33 0.19 -26.48
N VAL A 340 -13.02 0.89 -25.56
CA VAL A 340 -13.40 0.35 -24.25
C VAL A 340 -14.81 -0.23 -24.20
N VAL A 341 -15.71 0.23 -25.07
CA VAL A 341 -17.08 -0.29 -25.14
C VAL A 341 -17.10 -1.52 -26.05
N GLY A 342 -17.22 -2.70 -25.43
CA GLY A 342 -17.36 -3.98 -26.13
C GLY A 342 -18.74 -4.25 -26.71
N SER A 343 -18.92 -5.47 -27.20
CA SER A 343 -20.22 -6.04 -27.58
C SER A 343 -20.98 -6.49 -26.32
N GLN A 344 -21.33 -5.55 -25.46
CA GLN A 344 -22.01 -5.82 -24.20
C GLN A 344 -23.52 -5.97 -24.41
N GLN A 345 -24.22 -6.60 -23.46
CA GLN A 345 -25.66 -6.81 -23.58
C GLN A 345 -26.47 -5.50 -23.47
N TRP A 346 -25.97 -4.52 -22.72
CA TRP A 346 -26.57 -3.20 -22.54
C TRP A 346 -25.58 -2.09 -22.87
N ALA A 347 -26.10 -0.98 -23.40
CA ALA A 347 -25.31 0.23 -23.60
C ALA A 347 -24.94 0.85 -22.23
N PRO A 348 -23.70 1.33 -22.05
CA PRO A 348 -23.30 2.01 -20.83
C PRO A 348 -24.11 3.29 -20.60
N LEU A 349 -24.42 3.58 -19.33
CA LEU A 349 -25.06 4.82 -18.93
C LEU A 349 -24.20 6.03 -19.35
N GLY A 350 -24.82 7.05 -19.95
CA GLY A 350 -24.12 8.23 -20.45
C GLY A 350 -23.58 8.12 -21.88
N LEU A 351 -23.63 6.93 -22.51
CA LEU A 351 -23.06 6.74 -23.85
C LEU A 351 -23.79 7.59 -24.90
N ASN A 352 -25.12 7.65 -24.83
CA ASN A 352 -25.92 8.45 -25.76
C ASN A 352 -25.56 9.94 -25.67
N GLU A 353 -25.41 10.46 -24.45
CA GLU A 353 -25.02 11.84 -24.17
C GLU A 353 -23.61 12.13 -24.67
N CYS A 354 -22.66 11.19 -24.51
CA CYS A 354 -21.32 11.32 -25.06
C CYS A 354 -21.35 11.43 -26.59
N LEU A 355 -22.08 10.52 -27.26
CA LEU A 355 -22.20 10.54 -28.73
C LEU A 355 -22.91 11.82 -29.23
N ALA A 356 -23.89 12.33 -28.49
CA ALA A 356 -24.55 13.59 -28.80
C ALA A 356 -23.58 14.78 -28.71
N GLN A 357 -22.72 14.85 -27.68
CA GLN A 357 -21.69 15.87 -27.58
C GLN A 357 -20.64 15.76 -28.70
N VAL A 358 -20.18 14.55 -29.00
CA VAL A 358 -19.24 14.29 -30.11
C VAL A 358 -19.83 14.75 -31.44
N ARG A 359 -21.09 14.42 -31.72
CA ARG A 359 -21.83 14.85 -32.92
C ARG A 359 -21.91 16.36 -33.03
N ALA A 360 -22.27 17.03 -31.93
CA ALA A 360 -22.42 18.48 -31.92
C ALA A 360 -21.09 19.20 -32.18
N ALA A 361 -19.99 18.68 -31.62
CA ALA A 361 -18.66 19.28 -31.76
C ALA A 361 -17.99 18.94 -33.10
N ALA A 362 -18.22 17.75 -33.66
CA ALA A 362 -17.63 17.31 -34.93
C ALA A 362 -18.61 16.46 -35.76
N PRO A 363 -19.54 17.11 -36.50
CA PRO A 363 -20.58 16.41 -37.27
C PRO A 363 -20.04 15.41 -38.30
N ASP A 364 -18.84 15.64 -38.85
CA ASP A 364 -18.21 14.74 -39.82
C ASP A 364 -17.92 13.33 -39.25
N LEU A 365 -17.80 13.20 -37.92
CA LEU A 365 -17.59 11.91 -37.25
C LEU A 365 -18.82 11.00 -37.31
N GLU A 366 -20.00 11.50 -37.69
CA GLU A 366 -21.17 10.64 -37.91
C GLU A 366 -20.92 9.59 -38.99
N ARG A 367 -20.04 9.87 -39.95
CA ARG A 367 -19.68 8.91 -41.01
C ARG A 367 -18.67 7.85 -40.54
N ASN A 368 -18.20 7.93 -39.30
CA ASN A 368 -17.23 7.00 -38.75
C ASN A 368 -17.93 5.69 -38.35
N ASN A 369 -17.38 4.56 -38.81
CA ASN A 369 -17.91 3.22 -38.50
C ASN A 369 -18.02 2.95 -36.98
N GLN A 370 -17.09 3.47 -36.17
CA GLN A 370 -17.15 3.33 -34.72
C GLN A 370 -18.33 4.11 -34.12
N PHE A 371 -18.63 5.29 -34.66
CA PHE A 371 -19.78 6.09 -34.22
C PHE A 371 -21.08 5.33 -34.49
N HIS A 372 -21.25 4.81 -35.71
CA HIS A 372 -22.42 4.00 -36.08
C HIS A 372 -22.57 2.76 -35.19
N ARG A 373 -21.49 2.02 -34.94
CA ARG A 373 -21.52 0.84 -34.05
C ARG A 373 -22.02 1.19 -32.65
N LEU A 374 -21.54 2.30 -32.08
CA LEU A 374 -21.92 2.73 -30.73
C LEU A 374 -23.36 3.28 -30.70
N GLU A 375 -23.81 3.98 -31.75
CA GLU A 375 -25.21 4.38 -31.89
C GLU A 375 -26.15 3.19 -31.99
N GLU A 376 -25.80 2.16 -32.77
CA GLU A 376 -26.59 0.93 -32.89
C GLU A 376 -26.73 0.25 -31.53
N LEU A 377 -25.65 0.19 -30.74
CA LEU A 377 -25.68 -0.36 -29.39
C LEU A 377 -26.66 0.39 -28.48
N VAL A 378 -26.68 1.73 -28.54
CA VAL A 378 -27.65 2.55 -27.80
C VAL A 378 -29.08 2.28 -28.27
N ARG A 379 -29.32 2.20 -29.59
CA ARG A 379 -30.66 2.05 -30.17
C ARG A 379 -31.26 0.67 -29.98
N THR A 380 -30.45 -0.38 -30.05
CA THR A 380 -30.99 -1.73 -30.03
C THR A 380 -31.53 -2.14 -28.66
N ARG A 381 -31.13 -1.50 -27.56
CA ARG A 381 -31.39 -2.00 -26.19
C ARG A 381 -31.49 -0.94 -25.08
N SER A 382 -32.01 0.26 -25.40
CA SER A 382 -32.47 1.27 -24.42
C SER A 382 -33.76 0.87 -23.71
#